data_AF-A0A919V6D0-F1
#
_entry.id   AF-A0A919V6D0-F1
#
_cell.length_a   1.000
_cell.length_b   1.000
_cell.length_c   1.000
_cell.angle_alpha   90.00
_cell.angle_beta   90.00
_cell.angle_gamma   90.00
#
_symmetry.space_group_name_H-M   'P 1'
#
loop_
_entity.id
_entity.type
_entity.pdbx_description
1 polymer ?
#
loop_
_entity_poly.entity_id
_entity_poly.type
_entity_poly.pdbx_seq_one_letter_code
_entity_poly.pdbx_strand_id
1 'polypeptide(L)' 'MLRAALRESLPWVRSLPDDDAETFIHELTHAAREAATLDNLAPVAILLTQWRHTAEVHADPVLHELITREPEVDFGPTE' A
#
# COMPACT_ATOMS: atom_id res chain seq x y z
N MET A 1 -14.73 12.05 0.78
CA MET A 1 -15.67 11.17 1.53
C MET A 1 -15.07 9.78 1.73
N LEU A 2 -14.76 9.04 0.65
CA LEU A 2 -14.23 7.66 0.73
C LEU A 2 -12.95 7.54 1.58
N ARG A 3 -11.97 8.43 1.38
CA ARG A 3 -10.73 8.46 2.17
C ARG A 3 -10.97 8.59 3.68
N ALA A 4 -11.96 9.39 4.09
CA ALA A 4 -12.29 9.57 5.50
C ALA A 4 -12.91 8.29 6.10
N ALA A 5 -13.83 7.65 5.37
CA ALA A 5 -14.42 6.38 5.77
C ALA A 5 -13.37 5.26 5.87
N LEU A 6 -12.41 5.22 4.95
CA LEU A 6 -11.30 4.26 5.02
C LEU A 6 -10.41 4.51 6.25
N ARG A 7 -10.11 5.77 6.60
CA ARG A 7 -9.35 6.09 7.83
C ARG A 7 -10.08 5.77 9.13
N GLU A 8 -11.41 5.63 9.07
CA GLU A 8 -12.24 5.20 10.20
C GLU A 8 -12.22 3.67 10.34
N SER A 9 -12.44 2.95 9.24
CA SER A 9 -12.50 1.49 9.23
C SER A 9 -11.13 0.80 9.23
N LEU A 10 -10.10 1.46 8.69
CA LEU A 10 -8.74 0.94 8.52
C LEU A 10 -7.75 1.96 9.11
N PRO A 11 -7.44 1.88 10.42
CA PRO A 11 -6.63 2.89 11.11
C PRO A 11 -5.25 3.13 10.49
N TRP A 12 -4.64 2.10 9.89
CA TRP A 12 -3.33 2.18 9.24
C TRP A 12 -3.31 3.13 8.02
N VAL A 13 -4.45 3.39 7.37
CA VAL A 13 -4.55 4.35 6.25
C VAL A 13 -4.15 5.77 6.67
N ARG A 14 -4.15 6.06 7.98
CA ARG A 14 -3.73 7.35 8.51
C ARG A 14 -2.25 7.65 8.30
N SER A 15 -1.43 6.59 8.19
CA SER A 15 0.02 6.67 8.01
C SER A 15 0.43 6.84 6.55
N LEU A 16 -0.49 6.65 5.60
CA LEU A 16 -0.19 6.85 4.18
C LEU A 16 -0.10 8.36 3.85
N PRO A 17 0.90 8.76 3.04
CA PRO A 17 0.92 10.04 2.35
C PRO A 17 -0.35 10.27 1.52
N ASP A 18 -0.59 11.51 1.12
CA ASP A 18 -1.79 11.87 0.35
C ASP A 18 -1.83 11.16 -1.01
N ASP A 19 -0.74 11.19 -1.76
CA ASP A 19 -0.64 10.57 -3.09
C ASP A 19 -0.78 9.03 -3.02
N ASP A 20 -0.19 8.41 -2.00
CA ASP A 20 -0.28 6.97 -1.77
C ASP A 20 -1.69 6.55 -1.36
N ALA A 21 -2.38 7.37 -0.55
CA ALA A 21 -3.76 7.09 -0.18
C ALA A 21 -4.73 7.19 -1.37
N GLU A 22 -4.49 8.12 -2.30
CA GLU A 22 -5.27 8.21 -3.55
C GLU A 22 -4.99 7.00 -4.46
N THR A 23 -3.72 6.58 -4.57
CA THR A 23 -3.32 5.38 -5.33
C THR A 23 -3.98 4.12 -4.76
N PHE A 24 -3.94 3.94 -3.43
CA PHE A 24 -4.62 2.86 -2.74
C PHE A 24 -6.12 2.81 -3.05
N ILE A 25 -6.81 3.97 -3.00
CA ILE A 25 -8.25 4.04 -3.29
C ILE A 25 -8.56 3.62 -4.72
N HIS A 26 -7.74 4.05 -5.68
CA HIS A 26 -7.88 3.69 -7.08
C HIS A 26 -7.71 2.17 -7.27
N GLU A 27 -6.63 1.59 -6.74
CA GLU A 27 -6.36 0.15 -6.83
C GLU A 27 -7.43 -0.69 -6.12
N LEU A 28 -7.90 -0.25 -4.95
CA LEU A 28 -8.95 -0.94 -4.20
C LEU A 28 -10.26 -0.99 -4.99
N THR A 29 -10.63 0.12 -5.63
CA THR A 29 -11.83 0.18 -6.46
C THR A 29 -11.72 -0.72 -7.68
N HIS A 30 -10.52 -0.80 -8.29
CA HIS A 30 -10.25 -1.69 -9.41
C HIS A 30 -10.34 -3.17 -9.00
N ALA A 31 -9.59 -3.57 -7.96
CA ALA A 31 -9.57 -4.93 -7.45
C ALA A 31 -10.96 -5.40 -6.99
N ALA A 32 -11.76 -4.53 -6.36
CA ALA A 32 -13.13 -4.86 -5.95
C ALA A 32 -14.05 -5.16 -7.15
N ARG A 33 -13.89 -4.44 -8.27
CA ARG A 33 -14.67 -4.66 -9.49
C ARG A 33 -14.30 -5.98 -10.18
N GLU A 34 -13.01 -6.28 -10.25
CA GLU A 34 -12.53 -7.55 -10.80
C GLU A 34 -12.96 -8.73 -9.92
N ALA A 35 -12.82 -8.59 -8.60
CA ALA A 35 -13.23 -9.60 -7.63
C ALA A 35 -14.73 -9.93 -7.74
N ALA A 36 -15.59 -8.92 -7.94
CA ALA A 36 -17.01 -9.12 -8.16
C ALA A 36 -17.31 -9.83 -9.50
N THR A 37 -16.47 -9.62 -10.53
CA THR A 37 -16.62 -10.27 -11.84
C THR A 37 -16.19 -11.74 -11.80
N LEU A 38 -15.16 -12.04 -11.02
CA LEU A 38 -14.55 -13.37 -10.90
C LEU A 38 -15.08 -14.19 -9.72
N ASP A 39 -16.02 -13.63 -8.95
CA ASP A 39 -16.50 -14.17 -7.66
C ASP A 39 -15.35 -14.62 -6.73
N ASN A 40 -14.31 -13.79 -6.67
CA ASN A 40 -13.07 -14.09 -5.96
C ASN A 40 -12.49 -12.85 -5.26
N LEU A 41 -12.59 -12.81 -3.93
CA LEU A 41 -12.10 -11.71 -3.10
C LEU A 41 -10.60 -11.79 -2.76
N ALA A 42 -9.88 -12.85 -3.15
CA ALA A 42 -8.47 -13.01 -2.82
C ALA A 42 -7.59 -11.81 -3.27
N PRO A 43 -7.76 -11.23 -4.47
CA PRO A 43 -6.99 -10.06 -4.89
C PRO A 43 -7.18 -8.84 -3.97
N VAL A 44 -8.39 -8.62 -3.46
CA VAL A 44 -8.69 -7.51 -2.54
C VAL A 44 -7.98 -7.71 -1.19
N ALA A 45 -7.99 -8.95 -0.66
CA ALA A 45 -7.31 -9.25 0.59
C ALA A 45 -5.78 -9.09 0.49
N ILE A 46 -5.20 -9.50 -0.65
CA ILE A 46 -3.78 -9.32 -0.94
C ILE A 46 -3.45 -7.82 -1.01
N LEU A 47 -4.23 -7.06 -1.76
CA LEU A 47 -4.04 -5.61 -1.91
C LEU A 47 -4.07 -4.90 -0.55
N LEU A 48 -5.07 -5.19 0.30
CA LEU A 48 -5.18 -4.61 1.64
C LEU A 48 -3.96 -4.93 2.50
N THR A 49 -3.41 -6.14 2.38
CA THR A 49 -2.22 -6.56 3.13
C THR A 49 -0.98 -5.80 2.65
N GLN A 50 -0.79 -5.66 1.34
CA GLN A 50 0.33 -4.92 0.75
C GLN A 50 0.31 -3.45 1.19
N TRP A 51 -0.84 -2.79 1.07
CA TRP A 51 -0.96 -1.39 1.47
C TRP A 51 -0.83 -1.16 2.98
N ARG A 52 -1.21 -2.15 3.81
CA ARG A 52 -0.92 -2.11 5.24
C ARG A 52 0.59 -2.09 5.49
N HIS A 53 1.36 -2.93 4.80
CA HIS A 53 2.83 -2.92 4.95
C HIS A 53 3.43 -1.60 4.48
N THR A 54 2.95 -1.01 3.37
CA THR A 54 3.37 0.34 2.94
C THR A 54 3.10 1.37 4.05
N ALA A 55 1.90 1.34 4.65
CA ALA A 55 1.56 2.25 5.74
C ALA A 55 2.43 2.05 7.00
N GLU A 56 2.82 0.81 7.31
CA GLU A 56 3.75 0.49 8.40
C GLU A 56 5.14 1.11 8.14
N VAL A 57 5.64 1.06 6.89
CA VAL A 57 6.89 1.72 6.49
C VAL A 57 6.81 3.23 6.69
N HIS A 58 5.71 3.89 6.31
CA HIS A 58 5.57 5.33 6.54
C HIS A 58 5.37 5.71 8.01
N ALA A 59 4.81 4.80 8.82
CA ALA A 59 4.61 5.04 10.25
C ALA A 59 5.91 4.94 11.06
N ASP A 60 6.88 4.15 10.58
CA ASP A 60 8.17 3.95 11.23
C ASP A 60 9.27 4.69 10.45
N PRO A 61 9.74 5.86 10.94
CA PRO A 61 10.75 6.64 10.25
C PRO A 61 12.10 5.92 10.14
N VAL A 62 12.41 5.00 11.04
CA VAL A 62 13.66 4.20 10.98
C VAL A 62 13.55 3.18 9.86
N LEU A 63 12.41 2.50 9.76
CA LEU A 63 12.14 1.57 8.66
C LEU A 63 12.09 2.29 7.31
N HIS A 64 11.47 3.47 7.27
CA HIS A 64 11.42 4.32 6.09
C HIS A 64 12.84 4.66 5.61
N GLU A 65 13.68 5.20 6.49
CA GLU A 65 15.07 5.55 6.18
C GLU A 65 15.86 4.32 5.68
N LEU A 66 15.69 3.17 6.32
CA LEU A 66 16.38 1.94 5.94
C LEU A 66 16.00 1.45 4.53
N ILE A 67 14.74 1.60 4.12
CA ILE A 67 14.21 1.14 2.83
C ILE A 67 14.48 2.16 1.71
N THR A 68 14.44 3.46 2.00
CA THR A 68 14.64 4.51 1.00
C THR A 68 16.10 4.88 0.77
N ARG A 69 16.99 4.51 1.69
CA ARG A 69 18.43 4.73 1.56
C ARG A 69 18.97 3.98 0.33
N GLU A 70 19.77 4.68 -0.46
CA GLU A 70 20.55 4.04 -1.53
C GLU A 70 21.51 2.99 -0.93
N PRO A 71 21.48 1.74 -1.42
CA PRO A 71 22.38 0.71 -0.92
C PRO A 71 23.83 1.10 -1.25
N GLU A 72 24.70 1.09 -0.25
CA GLU A 72 26.14 1.36 -0.41
C GLU A 72 26.88 0.29 -1.21
N VAL A 73 26.20 -0.82 -1.55
CA VAL A 73 26.77 -1.96 -2.25
C VAL A 73 26.28 -1.97 -3.69
N ASP A 74 27.21 -1.90 -4.63
CA ASP A 74 26.97 -2.23 -6.03
C ASP A 74 26.48 -3.69 -6.12
N PHE A 75 25.29 -3.90 -6.70
CA PHE A 75 24.71 -5.24 -6.86
C PHE A 75 25.41 -6.09 -7.93
N GLY A 76 26.52 -5.58 -8.48
CA GLY A 76 27.31 -6.24 -9.50
C GLY A 76 26.74 -5.99 -10.89
N PRO A 77 27.47 -6.39 -11.94
CA PRO A 77 27.08 -6.14 -13.31
C PRO A 77 25.79 -6.89 -13.67
N THR A 78 24.85 -6.19 -14.29
CA THR A 78 23.70 -6.81 -14.97
C THR A 78 24.19 -7.45 -16.27
N GLU A 79 24.09 -8.78 -16.37
CA GLU A 79 24.34 -9.55 -17.61
C GLU A 79 23.24 -9.36 -18.66
#